data_AF-A0AAU5CFZ5-F1
#
_entry.id   AF-A0AAU5CFZ5-F1
#
_cell.length_a   1.000
_cell.length_b   1.000
_cell.length_c   1.000
_cell.angle_alpha   90.00
_cell.angle_beta   90.00
_cell.angle_gamma   90.00
#
_symmetry.space_group_name_H-M   'P 1'
#
loop_
_entity.id
_entity.type
_entity.pdbx_description
1 polymer ?
#
loop_
_entity_poly.entity_id
_entity_poly.type
_entity_poly.pdbx_seq_one_letter_code
_entity_poly.pdbx_strand_id
1 'polypeptide(L)'
;MLPLLTVVTAAVLLSACAGAGSDPVNGGATPAAQATSTATTSPSPTPSPTATPTPTTPAEIAEAVTSWYTYGGETAMVSLIKESVKAQSGRPSADMELVTLDFGGLMDALTTARSFSSLPDPKTRTAWSGAIDQLEAGALEVLDSAPEVGLIQSPQETGQALRGWHTFDEGIKSLKAAQARLHRAFGLSPSPDPWEER
;
A
#
# COMPACT_ATOMS: atom_id res chain seq x y z
N MET A 1 26.25 -34.87 17.70
CA MET A 1 25.00 -35.08 16.94
C MET A 1 24.63 -33.76 16.28
N LEU A 2 24.76 -33.70 14.95
CA LEU A 2 24.37 -32.55 14.12
C LEU A 2 22.93 -32.78 13.59
N PRO A 3 22.04 -31.78 13.56
CA PRO A 3 20.77 -31.89 12.86
C PRO A 3 20.95 -31.52 11.37
N LEU A 4 20.58 -32.44 10.49
CA LEU A 4 20.52 -32.25 9.03
C LEU A 4 19.28 -31.41 8.68
N LEU A 5 19.48 -30.24 8.07
CA LEU A 5 18.42 -29.40 7.49
C LEU A 5 18.23 -29.80 6.02
N THR A 6 17.09 -30.42 5.71
CA THR A 6 16.64 -30.74 4.36
C THR A 6 16.02 -29.51 3.69
N VAL A 7 16.72 -28.96 2.70
CA VAL A 7 16.21 -27.91 1.82
C VAL A 7 15.45 -28.58 0.66
N VAL A 8 14.15 -28.35 0.58
CA VAL A 8 13.32 -28.75 -0.57
C VAL A 8 13.32 -27.61 -1.57
N THR A 9 14.07 -27.77 -2.66
CA THR A 9 14.05 -26.88 -3.82
C THR A 9 12.85 -27.18 -4.70
N ALA A 10 11.86 -26.30 -4.71
CA ALA A 10 10.77 -26.34 -5.68
C ALA A 10 11.28 -25.80 -7.04
N ALA A 11 11.42 -26.68 -8.01
CA ALA A 11 11.76 -26.32 -9.38
C ALA A 11 10.50 -25.80 -10.11
N VAL A 12 10.56 -24.54 -10.56
CA VAL A 12 9.56 -23.95 -11.46
C VAL A 12 9.88 -24.41 -12.89
N LEU A 13 9.02 -25.26 -13.46
CA LEU A 13 9.11 -25.65 -14.87
C LEU A 13 8.40 -24.60 -15.74
N LEU A 14 9.19 -23.80 -16.46
CA LEU A 14 8.72 -22.95 -17.57
C LEU A 14 8.56 -23.82 -18.83
N SER A 15 7.32 -24.15 -19.19
CA SER A 15 6.99 -24.82 -20.44
C SER A 15 6.86 -23.80 -21.59
N ALA A 16 7.97 -23.57 -22.28
CA ALA A 16 7.98 -23.00 -23.62
C ALA A 16 7.50 -24.08 -24.61
N CYS A 17 6.48 -23.78 -25.42
CA CYS A 17 6.07 -24.64 -26.53
C CYS A 17 6.15 -23.84 -27.84
N ALA A 18 7.23 -24.10 -28.59
CA ALA A 18 7.46 -23.60 -29.94
C ALA A 18 7.85 -24.79 -30.82
N GLY A 19 7.37 -24.78 -32.07
CA GLY A 19 7.79 -25.67 -33.16
C GLY A 19 6.77 -26.79 -33.43
N ALA A 20 5.88 -26.69 -34.41
CA ALA A 20 6.10 -26.71 -35.87
C ALA A 20 6.59 -28.07 -36.41
N GLY A 21 5.64 -28.79 -37.04
CA GLY A 21 5.79 -29.55 -38.29
C GLY A 21 6.77 -30.71 -38.36
N SER A 22 6.26 -31.91 -38.66
CA SER A 22 6.61 -32.68 -39.88
C SER A 22 5.89 -34.05 -39.88
N ASP A 23 5.10 -34.30 -40.93
CA ASP A 23 4.76 -35.62 -41.50
C ASP A 23 6.04 -36.32 -42.06
N PRO A 24 6.05 -37.59 -42.58
CA PRO A 24 4.94 -38.44 -43.04
C PRO A 24 5.05 -39.96 -42.71
N VAL A 25 3.97 -40.75 -42.90
CA VAL A 25 4.05 -42.04 -43.60
C VAL A 25 2.68 -42.50 -44.13
N ASN A 26 2.72 -43.08 -45.34
CA ASN A 26 1.62 -43.42 -46.24
C ASN A 26 1.22 -44.90 -46.08
N GLY A 27 -0.08 -45.24 -46.19
CA GLY A 27 -0.51 -46.63 -46.39
C GLY A 27 -1.97 -47.00 -46.04
N GLY A 28 -2.89 -46.87 -47.01
CA GLY A 28 -3.88 -47.92 -47.35
C GLY A 28 -5.26 -47.99 -46.65
N ALA A 29 -6.32 -47.85 -47.48
CA ALA A 29 -7.70 -48.39 -47.40
C ALA A 29 -8.84 -47.58 -46.70
N THR A 30 -9.80 -47.15 -47.54
CA THR A 30 -11.14 -46.51 -47.32
C THR A 30 -12.20 -47.52 -46.79
N PRO A 31 -13.48 -47.16 -46.43
CA PRO A 31 -14.12 -45.83 -46.31
C PRO A 31 -15.07 -45.59 -45.09
N ALA A 32 -15.44 -44.31 -44.93
CA ALA A 32 -16.67 -43.74 -44.36
C ALA A 32 -16.88 -43.69 -42.83
N ALA A 33 -16.63 -42.51 -42.26
CA ALA A 33 -17.42 -41.95 -41.16
C ALA A 33 -17.32 -40.40 -41.12
N GLN A 34 -18.41 -39.75 -41.55
CA GLN A 34 -18.99 -38.50 -41.05
C GLN A 34 -18.03 -37.33 -40.69
N ALA A 35 -17.93 -36.35 -41.59
CA ALA A 35 -17.34 -35.05 -41.29
C ALA A 35 -18.26 -34.23 -40.37
N THR A 36 -17.88 -34.10 -39.11
CA THR A 36 -18.46 -33.11 -38.19
C THR A 36 -17.80 -31.77 -38.47
N SER A 37 -18.55 -30.82 -39.02
CA SER A 37 -18.09 -29.43 -39.20
C SER A 37 -17.85 -28.79 -37.83
N THR A 38 -16.60 -28.60 -37.43
CA THR A 38 -16.24 -27.69 -36.34
C THR A 38 -16.35 -26.26 -36.85
N ALA A 39 -17.48 -25.62 -36.55
CA ALA A 39 -17.62 -24.17 -36.71
C ALA A 39 -16.70 -23.48 -35.70
N THR A 40 -15.71 -22.76 -36.20
CA THR A 40 -14.86 -21.83 -35.46
C THR A 40 -15.74 -20.80 -34.76
N THR A 41 -15.89 -20.91 -33.44
CA THR A 41 -16.47 -19.85 -32.61
C THR A 41 -15.46 -18.71 -32.51
N SER A 42 -15.76 -17.61 -33.18
CA SER A 42 -15.07 -16.33 -32.99
C SER A 42 -15.19 -15.93 -31.50
N PRO A 43 -14.10 -15.57 -30.80
CA PRO A 43 -14.20 -15.10 -29.43
C PRO A 43 -14.97 -13.77 -29.41
N SER A 44 -16.09 -13.77 -28.69
CA SER A 44 -16.89 -12.58 -28.40
C SER A 44 -15.99 -11.50 -27.77
N PRO A 45 -16.10 -10.22 -28.15
CA PRO A 45 -15.32 -9.17 -27.52
C PRO A 45 -15.68 -9.09 -26.03
N THR A 46 -14.68 -9.31 -25.17
CA THR A 46 -14.80 -9.07 -23.73
C THR A 46 -15.22 -7.60 -23.53
N PRO A 47 -16.32 -7.32 -22.80
CA PRO A 47 -16.70 -5.94 -22.51
C PRO A 47 -15.57 -5.27 -21.72
N SER A 48 -15.08 -4.15 -22.25
CA SER A 48 -14.12 -3.30 -21.55
C SER A 48 -14.75 -2.83 -20.22
N PRO A 49 -14.02 -2.83 -19.09
CA PRO A 49 -14.57 -2.34 -17.83
C PRO A 49 -15.00 -0.89 -18.02
N THR A 50 -16.30 -0.63 -17.87
CA THR A 50 -16.82 0.73 -17.84
C THR A 50 -16.28 1.39 -16.59
N ALA A 51 -15.59 2.53 -16.75
CA ALA A 51 -15.11 3.30 -15.61
C ALA A 51 -16.30 3.69 -14.73
N THR A 52 -16.24 3.37 -13.44
CA THR A 52 -17.23 3.84 -12.46
C THR A 52 -17.23 5.37 -12.49
N PRO A 53 -18.39 6.03 -12.69
CA PRO A 53 -18.45 7.49 -12.68
C PRO A 53 -17.94 8.05 -11.35
N THR A 54 -17.12 9.10 -11.43
CA THR A 54 -16.70 9.87 -10.26
C THR A 54 -17.93 10.50 -9.61
N PRO A 55 -18.14 10.37 -8.28
CA PRO A 55 -19.26 10.99 -7.59
C PRO A 55 -19.21 12.52 -7.74
N THR A 56 -20.33 13.14 -8.07
CA THR A 56 -20.40 14.59 -8.36
C THR A 56 -21.31 15.36 -7.42
N THR A 57 -22.29 14.69 -6.81
CA THR A 57 -23.19 15.31 -5.83
C THR A 57 -22.69 15.10 -4.39
N PRO A 58 -23.08 15.96 -3.43
CA PRO A 58 -22.73 15.76 -2.02
C PRO A 58 -23.19 14.41 -1.46
N ALA A 59 -24.36 13.92 -1.87
CA ALA A 59 -24.89 12.63 -1.43
C ALA A 59 -24.05 11.46 -1.97
N GLU A 60 -23.75 11.47 -3.28
CA GLU A 60 -22.88 10.45 -3.89
C GLU A 60 -21.47 10.46 -3.27
N ILE A 61 -20.92 11.63 -2.97
CA ILE A 61 -19.62 11.75 -2.29
C ILE A 61 -19.71 11.16 -0.87
N ALA A 62 -20.77 11.44 -0.12
CA ALA A 62 -20.94 10.89 1.23
C ALA A 62 -21.06 9.36 1.23
N GLU A 63 -21.82 8.79 0.29
CA GLU A 63 -21.92 7.35 0.10
C GLU A 63 -20.58 6.73 -0.29
N ALA A 64 -19.86 7.35 -1.23
CA ALA A 64 -18.56 6.87 -1.67
C ALA A 64 -17.51 6.95 -0.54
N VAL A 65 -17.50 8.03 0.26
CA VAL A 65 -16.63 8.17 1.44
C VAL A 65 -16.97 7.11 2.49
N THR A 66 -18.25 6.87 2.74
CA THR A 66 -18.70 5.81 3.66
C THR A 66 -18.22 4.45 3.18
N SER A 67 -18.41 4.14 1.89
CA SER A 67 -17.94 2.89 1.28
C SER A 67 -16.42 2.74 1.38
N TRP A 68 -15.66 3.79 1.10
CA TRP A 68 -14.20 3.79 1.26
C TRP A 68 -13.79 3.49 2.70
N TYR A 69 -14.45 4.14 3.66
CA TYR A 69 -14.17 4.00 5.08
C TYR A 69 -14.41 2.56 5.54
N THR A 70 -15.58 2.00 5.23
CA THR A 70 -15.96 0.63 5.62
C THR A 70 -15.19 -0.46 4.87
N TYR A 71 -14.75 -0.20 3.63
CA TYR A 71 -14.00 -1.18 2.84
C TYR A 71 -12.59 -1.42 3.40
N GLY A 72 -12.06 -0.48 4.18
CA GLY A 72 -10.74 -0.62 4.82
C GLY A 72 -10.03 0.70 5.08
N GLY A 73 -10.59 1.83 4.62
CA GLY A 73 -10.04 3.16 4.89
C GLY A 73 -9.93 3.47 6.38
N GLU A 74 -10.88 2.99 7.20
CA GLU A 74 -10.79 3.07 8.66
C GLU A 74 -9.55 2.35 9.20
N THR A 75 -9.38 1.07 8.83
CA THR A 75 -8.25 0.25 9.28
C THR A 75 -6.92 0.87 8.85
N ALA A 76 -6.82 1.33 7.59
CA ALA A 76 -5.63 1.99 7.08
C ALA A 76 -5.30 3.28 7.88
N MET A 77 -6.32 4.09 8.19
CA MET A 77 -6.16 5.30 8.99
C MET A 77 -5.73 4.97 10.43
N VAL A 78 -6.40 4.02 11.10
CA VAL A 78 -6.08 3.62 12.47
C VAL A 78 -4.66 3.05 12.57
N SER A 79 -4.26 2.18 11.64
CA SER A 79 -2.90 1.64 11.61
C SER A 79 -1.86 2.74 11.40
N LEU A 80 -2.11 3.66 10.48
CA LEU A 80 -1.19 4.77 10.23
C LEU A 80 -1.06 5.67 11.47
N ILE A 81 -2.16 5.98 12.16
CA ILE A 81 -2.14 6.77 13.40
C ILE A 81 -1.32 6.06 14.48
N LYS A 82 -1.57 4.77 14.72
CA LYS A 82 -0.88 4.01 15.78
C LYS A 82 0.62 3.92 15.54
N GLU A 83 1.04 3.56 14.34
CA GLU A 83 2.47 3.46 14.02
C GLU A 83 3.14 4.84 13.99
N SER A 84 2.40 5.88 13.62
CA SER A 84 2.87 7.27 13.69
C SER A 84 3.10 7.74 15.13
N VAL A 85 2.17 7.43 16.05
CA VAL A 85 2.30 7.71 17.49
C VAL A 85 3.46 6.91 18.08
N LYS A 86 3.57 5.63 17.74
CA LYS A 86 4.68 4.77 18.18
C LYS A 86 6.03 5.35 17.72
N ALA A 87 6.17 5.72 16.45
CA ALA A 87 7.38 6.34 15.93
C ALA A 87 7.69 7.67 16.64
N GLN A 88 6.67 8.51 16.88
CA GLN A 88 6.84 9.76 17.61
C GLN A 88 7.28 9.54 19.07
N SER A 89 6.75 8.51 19.75
CA SER A 89 7.14 8.16 21.12
C SER A 89 8.58 7.64 21.24
N GLY A 90 9.11 7.06 20.16
CA GLY A 90 10.51 6.64 20.08
C GLY A 90 11.49 7.77 19.76
N ARG A 91 11.01 8.99 19.54
CA ARG A 91 11.86 10.15 19.25
C ARG A 91 12.76 10.46 20.47
N PRO A 92 14.09 10.62 20.27
CA PRO A 92 15.01 11.09 21.30
C PRO A 92 14.53 12.37 21.97
N SER A 93 14.56 12.38 23.30
CA SER A 93 14.16 13.56 24.10
C SER A 93 15.25 14.64 24.13
N ALA A 94 16.50 14.24 23.83
CA ALA A 94 17.67 15.09 23.74
C ALA A 94 18.47 14.80 22.47
N ASP A 95 19.23 15.80 22.00
CA ASP A 95 19.94 15.81 20.71
C ASP A 95 21.04 14.72 20.54
N MET A 96 21.26 13.85 21.53
CA MET A 96 22.28 12.80 21.52
C MET A 96 21.85 11.51 22.27
N GLU A 97 20.57 11.30 22.51
CA GLU A 97 20.09 10.06 23.14
C GLU A 97 20.12 8.90 22.13
N LEU A 98 20.84 7.83 22.45
CA LEU A 98 20.92 6.62 21.63
C LEU A 98 19.57 5.89 21.69
N VAL A 99 18.73 6.12 20.69
CA VAL A 99 17.48 5.36 20.49
C VAL A 99 17.50 4.76 19.10
N THR A 100 17.32 3.44 19.02
CA THR A 100 17.01 2.79 17.74
C THR A 100 15.65 3.29 17.28
N LEU A 101 15.65 4.08 16.21
CA LEU A 101 14.41 4.54 15.58
C LEU A 101 13.84 3.41 14.73
N ASP A 102 12.75 2.82 15.20
CA ASP A 102 11.99 1.82 14.45
C ASP A 102 10.87 2.49 13.66
N PHE A 103 11.09 2.66 12.36
CA PHE A 103 10.07 3.09 11.41
C PHE A 103 9.46 1.93 10.60
N GLY A 104 9.82 0.67 10.88
CA GLY A 104 9.38 -0.48 10.07
C GLY A 104 7.86 -0.59 10.00
N GLY A 105 7.20 -0.58 11.16
CA GLY A 105 5.73 -0.62 11.24
C GLY A 105 5.06 0.58 10.57
N LEU A 106 5.67 1.77 10.66
CA LEU A 106 5.19 2.95 9.97
C LEU A 106 5.25 2.79 8.45
N MET A 107 6.36 2.29 7.90
CA MET A 107 6.52 2.11 6.45
C MET A 107 5.51 1.10 5.88
N ASP A 108 5.19 0.05 6.64
CA ASP A 108 4.13 -0.90 6.30
C ASP A 108 2.74 -0.25 6.33
N ALA A 109 2.47 0.57 7.36
CA ALA A 109 1.22 1.31 7.47
C ALA A 109 1.05 2.35 6.36
N LEU A 110 2.12 3.05 5.97
CA LEU A 110 2.14 3.98 4.84
C LEU A 110 1.86 3.27 3.51
N THR A 111 2.45 2.10 3.30
CA THR A 111 2.19 1.27 2.11
C THR A 111 0.71 0.86 2.04
N THR A 112 0.14 0.46 3.18
CA THR A 112 -1.29 0.17 3.27
C THR A 112 -2.12 1.41 2.98
N ALA A 113 -1.80 2.55 3.61
CA ALA A 113 -2.51 3.82 3.46
C ALA A 113 -2.57 4.32 2.00
N ARG A 114 -1.49 4.12 1.23
CA ARG A 114 -1.45 4.46 -0.22
C ARG A 114 -2.45 3.68 -1.04
N SER A 115 -2.73 2.43 -0.67
CA SER A 115 -3.77 1.62 -1.32
C SER A 115 -5.17 2.22 -1.18
N PHE A 116 -5.34 3.13 -0.21
CA PHE A 116 -6.56 3.87 0.07
C PHE A 116 -6.46 5.37 -0.28
N SER A 117 -5.53 5.76 -1.18
CA SER A 117 -5.33 7.15 -1.59
C SER A 117 -6.53 7.79 -2.32
N SER A 118 -7.38 6.99 -2.94
CA SER A 118 -8.57 7.43 -3.71
C SER A 118 -9.77 7.83 -2.83
N LEU A 119 -9.55 8.68 -1.83
CA LEU A 119 -10.61 9.19 -0.94
C LEU A 119 -11.61 10.08 -1.73
N PRO A 120 -12.92 9.78 -1.78
CA PRO A 120 -13.81 10.47 -2.72
C PRO A 120 -14.00 11.97 -2.46
N ASP A 121 -14.01 12.40 -1.19
CA ASP A 121 -14.05 13.82 -0.84
C ASP A 121 -12.70 14.52 -1.11
N PRO A 122 -12.63 15.55 -1.97
CA PRO A 122 -11.36 16.16 -2.37
C PRO A 122 -10.56 16.77 -1.21
N LYS A 123 -11.23 17.42 -0.26
CA LYS A 123 -10.55 18.08 0.87
C LYS A 123 -9.99 17.04 1.85
N THR A 124 -10.74 15.97 2.12
CA THR A 124 -10.25 14.84 2.93
C THR A 124 -9.09 14.15 2.21
N ARG A 125 -9.20 13.94 0.88
CA ARG A 125 -8.13 13.36 0.06
C ARG A 125 -6.84 14.16 0.16
N THR A 126 -6.89 15.48 0.01
CA THR A 126 -5.70 16.33 0.10
C THR A 126 -5.01 16.22 1.46
N ALA A 127 -5.78 16.21 2.56
CA ALA A 127 -5.22 16.02 3.90
C ALA A 127 -4.64 14.61 4.08
N TRP A 128 -5.32 13.58 3.58
CA TRP A 128 -4.87 12.20 3.65
C TRP A 128 -3.60 11.93 2.85
N SER A 129 -3.54 12.38 1.59
CA SER A 129 -2.34 12.24 0.76
C SER A 129 -1.19 13.06 1.34
N GLY A 130 -1.46 14.29 1.78
CA GLY A 130 -0.46 15.14 2.44
C GLY A 130 0.12 14.49 3.69
N ALA A 131 -0.71 13.81 4.49
CA ALA A 131 -0.25 13.06 5.64
C ALA A 131 0.71 11.92 5.24
N ILE A 132 0.32 11.10 4.27
CA ILE A 132 1.15 9.98 3.78
C ILE A 132 2.50 10.49 3.28
N ASP A 133 2.50 11.51 2.43
CA ASP A 133 3.71 12.05 1.81
C ASP A 133 4.66 12.65 2.85
N GLN A 134 4.11 13.43 3.79
CA GLN A 134 4.90 14.10 4.83
C GLN A 134 5.43 13.12 5.89
N LEU A 135 4.65 12.12 6.28
CA LEU A 135 5.10 11.08 7.22
C LEU A 135 6.22 10.24 6.62
N GLU A 136 6.09 9.83 5.36
CA GLU A 136 7.16 9.11 4.66
C GLU A 136 8.41 9.97 4.50
N ALA A 137 8.28 11.17 3.94
CA ALA A 137 9.42 12.07 3.71
C ALA A 137 10.14 12.40 5.02
N GLY A 138 9.38 12.68 6.09
CA GLY A 138 9.92 12.93 7.41
C GLY A 138 10.68 11.73 7.99
N ALA A 139 10.08 10.53 7.92
CA ALA A 139 10.72 9.30 8.41
C ALA A 139 12.00 8.97 7.63
N LEU A 140 11.97 9.10 6.30
CA LEU A 140 13.14 8.86 5.45
C LEU A 140 14.26 9.88 5.71
N GLU A 141 13.94 11.17 5.86
CA GLU A 141 14.94 12.21 6.18
C GLU A 141 15.58 11.93 7.57
N VAL A 142 14.82 11.44 8.55
CA VAL A 142 15.36 11.03 9.85
C VAL A 142 16.26 9.80 9.71
N LEU A 143 15.85 8.79 8.96
CA LEU A 143 16.67 7.59 8.74
C LEU A 143 17.98 7.91 8.01
N ASP A 144 17.91 8.77 6.98
CA ASP A 144 19.06 9.20 6.18
C ASP A 144 20.01 10.14 6.94
N SER A 145 19.56 10.69 8.08
CA SER A 145 20.40 11.54 8.93
C SER A 145 21.46 10.78 9.73
N ALA A 146 21.32 9.46 9.89
CA ALA A 146 22.24 8.66 10.69
C ALA A 146 23.15 7.80 9.78
N PRO A 147 24.45 7.66 10.10
CA PRO A 147 25.31 6.74 9.38
C PRO A 147 24.86 5.29 9.59
N GLU A 148 24.97 4.44 8.56
CA GLU A 148 24.51 3.03 8.58
C GLU A 148 25.07 2.19 9.76
N VAL A 149 26.18 2.63 10.36
CA VAL A 149 26.90 1.91 11.41
C VAL A 149 27.31 2.83 12.58
N GLY A 150 26.48 3.80 12.95
CA GLY A 150 26.84 4.70 14.05
C GLY A 150 25.75 5.67 14.54
N LEU A 151 26.15 6.48 15.51
CA LEU A 151 25.36 7.60 16.03
C LEU A 151 25.40 8.79 15.06
N ILE A 152 24.45 9.72 15.19
CA ILE A 152 24.58 11.09 14.68
C ILE A 152 25.85 11.70 15.29
N GLN A 153 26.82 12.10 14.47
CA GLN A 153 28.16 12.54 14.91
C GLN A 153 28.45 14.01 14.59
N SER A 154 27.55 14.69 13.88
CA SER A 154 27.77 16.05 13.38
C SER A 154 26.53 16.94 13.50
N PRO A 155 26.72 18.28 13.61
CA PRO A 155 25.61 19.23 13.57
C PRO A 155 24.76 19.16 12.30
N GLN A 156 25.34 18.71 11.18
CA GLN A 156 24.63 18.56 9.91
C GLN A 156 23.61 17.41 10.00
N GLU A 157 24.03 16.26 10.52
CA GLU A 157 23.18 15.09 10.75
C GLU A 157 22.07 15.41 11.76
N THR A 158 22.40 16.08 12.88
CA THR A 158 21.38 16.57 13.83
C THR A 158 20.39 17.52 13.15
N GLY A 159 20.88 18.45 12.33
CA GLY A 159 20.04 19.37 11.57
C GLY A 159 19.11 18.66 10.57
N GLN A 160 19.58 17.57 9.95
CA GLN A 160 18.79 16.73 9.06
C GLN A 160 17.70 15.98 9.81
N ALA A 161 18.05 15.32 10.93
CA ALA A 161 17.08 14.65 11.79
C ALA A 161 15.97 15.61 12.24
N LEU A 162 16.32 16.82 12.66
CA LEU A 162 15.35 17.83 13.09
C LEU A 162 14.39 18.26 11.96
N ARG A 163 14.89 18.42 10.72
CA ARG A 163 14.03 18.69 9.55
C ARG A 163 13.10 17.52 9.23
N GLY A 164 13.61 16.29 9.34
CA GLY A 164 12.81 15.09 9.14
C GLY A 164 11.68 14.99 10.15
N TRP A 165 11.99 15.19 11.45
CA TRP A 165 10.98 15.25 12.50
C TRP A 165 9.97 16.38 12.33
N HIS A 166 10.42 17.57 11.90
CA HIS A 166 9.49 18.66 11.60
C HIS A 166 8.51 18.29 10.48
N THR A 167 9.00 17.68 9.40
CA THR A 167 8.17 17.21 8.28
C THR A 167 7.21 16.12 8.73
N PHE A 168 7.68 15.19 9.56
CA PHE A 168 6.86 14.16 10.18
C PHE A 168 5.71 14.75 11.01
N ASP A 169 6.00 15.76 11.84
CA ASP A 169 5.00 16.45 12.67
C ASP A 169 3.95 17.19 11.81
N GLU A 170 4.31 17.73 10.64
CA GLU A 170 3.34 18.24 9.66
C GLU A 170 2.45 17.12 9.10
N GLY A 171 3.02 15.94 8.85
CA GLY A 171 2.27 14.75 8.45
C GLY A 171 1.23 14.33 9.50
N ILE A 172 1.58 14.37 10.79
CA ILE A 172 0.65 14.13 11.90
C ILE A 172 -0.50 15.14 11.90
N LYS A 173 -0.22 16.44 11.67
CA LYS A 173 -1.26 17.48 11.58
C LYS A 173 -2.22 17.22 10.42
N SER A 174 -1.69 16.86 9.25
CA SER A 174 -2.46 16.48 8.07
C SER A 174 -3.35 15.25 8.34
N LEU A 175 -2.82 14.25 9.06
CA LEU A 175 -3.55 13.04 9.44
C LEU A 175 -4.72 13.37 10.39
N LYS A 176 -4.48 14.20 11.41
CA LYS A 176 -5.53 14.72 12.30
C LYS A 176 -6.59 15.52 11.54
N ALA A 177 -6.19 16.32 10.55
CA ALA A 177 -7.12 17.07 9.72
C ALA A 177 -8.00 16.16 8.86
N ALA A 178 -7.45 15.07 8.30
CA ALA A 178 -8.21 14.08 7.55
C ALA A 178 -9.27 13.40 8.43
N GLN A 179 -8.89 12.88 9.61
CA GLN A 179 -9.85 12.27 10.56
C GLN A 179 -10.89 13.26 11.06
N ALA A 180 -10.49 14.48 11.42
CA ALA A 180 -11.43 15.50 11.88
C ALA A 180 -12.46 15.84 10.80
N ARG A 181 -12.08 15.82 9.52
CA ARG A 181 -13.01 16.02 8.41
C ARG A 181 -13.93 14.82 8.21
N LEU A 182 -13.42 13.59 8.30
CA LEU A 182 -14.26 12.38 8.28
C LEU A 182 -15.35 12.44 9.35
N HIS A 183 -14.98 12.83 10.57
CA HIS A 183 -15.93 13.02 11.65
C HIS A 183 -16.95 14.11 11.36
N ARG A 184 -16.49 15.34 11.07
CA ARG A 184 -17.37 16.51 10.98
C ARG A 184 -18.27 16.51 9.75
N ALA A 185 -17.80 16.00 8.62
CA ALA A 185 -18.54 16.06 7.35
C ALA A 185 -19.35 14.78 7.08
N PHE A 186 -18.95 13.64 7.65
CA PHE A 186 -19.54 12.34 7.33
C PHE A 186 -19.97 11.53 8.55
N GLY A 187 -19.71 12.01 9.77
CA GLY A 187 -20.03 11.28 11.00
C GLY A 187 -19.18 10.02 11.22
N LEU A 188 -18.06 9.90 10.50
CA LEU A 188 -17.20 8.72 10.53
C LEU A 188 -16.06 8.93 11.53
N SER A 189 -15.93 8.03 12.50
CA SER A 189 -14.87 8.11 13.51
C SER A 189 -14.52 6.73 14.02
N PRO A 190 -13.23 6.42 14.17
CA PRO A 190 -12.83 5.19 14.81
C PRO A 190 -13.29 5.15 16.27
N SER A 191 -13.66 3.96 16.73
CA SER A 191 -13.94 3.69 18.14
C SER A 191 -13.26 2.38 18.55
N PRO A 192 -12.30 2.41 19.50
CA PRO A 192 -11.84 3.56 20.28
C PRO A 192 -11.06 4.60 19.46
N ASP A 193 -10.87 5.81 20.02
CA ASP A 193 -10.04 6.85 19.42
C ASP A 193 -8.57 6.39 19.34
N PRO A 194 -7.97 6.28 18.14
CA PRO A 194 -6.60 5.80 17.96
C PRO A 194 -5.53 6.80 18.45
N TRP A 195 -5.90 8.04 18.77
CA TRP A 195 -4.97 9.01 19.38
C TRP A 195 -4.86 8.87 20.89
N GLU A 196 -5.82 8.21 21.54
CA GLU A 196 -5.73 7.94 22.96
C GLU A 196 -4.84 6.72 23.19
N GLU A 197 -3.72 6.93 23.88
CA GLU A 197 -2.84 5.85 24.33
C GLU A 197 -3.62 4.84 25.18
N ARG A 198 -3.33 3.55 24.98
CA ARG A 198 -3.65 2.49 25.92
C ARG A 198 -2.38 1.83 26.40
#